data_AF-A0A0N4X416-F1
#
_entry.id   AF-A0A0N4X416-F1
#
_cell.length_a   1.000
_cell.length_b   1.000
_cell.length_c   1.000
_cell.angle_alpha   90.00
_cell.angle_beta   90.00
_cell.angle_gamma   90.00
#
_symmetry.space_group_name_H-M   'P 1'
#
loop_
_entity.id
_entity.type
_entity.pdbx_description
1 polymer ?
#
loop_
_entity_poly.entity_id
_entity_poly.type
_entity_poly.pdbx_seq_one_letter_code
_entity_poly.pdbx_strand_id
1 'polypeptide(L)'
;MEANMMKWAKQCLFYHPPPAYRNYWGQNIFMIGDKYYNYTLPSLAETAVISWWQELQVFGVPENNIVVAPNEHKTGHYMQVIEKCASGE
;
A
#
# COMPACT_ATOMS: atom_id res chain seq x y z
N MET A 1 -9.55 -11.73 0.81
CA MET A 1 -8.90 -10.41 0.83
C MET A 1 -9.64 -9.37 -0.03
N GLU A 2 -9.70 -9.56 -1.35
CA GLU A 2 -10.25 -8.57 -2.31
C GLU A 2 -11.62 -8.00 -1.93
N ALA A 3 -12.63 -8.83 -1.67
CA ALA A 3 -13.97 -8.35 -1.34
C ALA A 3 -14.01 -7.44 -0.10
N ASN A 4 -13.10 -7.62 0.87
CA ASN A 4 -13.02 -6.78 2.06
C ASN A 4 -12.30 -5.45 1.77
N MET A 5 -11.25 -5.49 0.94
CA MET A 5 -10.59 -4.26 0.44
C MET A 5 -11.54 -3.43 -0.44
N MET A 6 -12.34 -4.08 -1.29
CA MET A 6 -13.36 -3.42 -2.11
C MET A 6 -14.48 -2.79 -1.28
N LYS A 7 -14.86 -3.38 -0.14
CA LYS A 7 -15.83 -2.76 0.78
C LYS A 7 -15.32 -1.42 1.33
N TRP A 8 -14.01 -1.31 1.58
CA TRP A 8 -13.37 -0.06 2.01
C TRP A 8 -13.24 0.94 0.87
N ALA A 9 -12.74 0.50 -0.29
CA ALA A 9 -12.52 1.37 -1.45
C ALA A 9 -13.82 2.08 -1.90
N LYS A 10 -14.98 1.41 -1.80
CA LYS A 10 -16.30 1.97 -2.11
C LYS A 10 -16.75 3.11 -1.20
N GLN A 11 -16.12 3.32 -0.05
CA GLN A 11 -16.40 4.45 0.82
C GLN A 11 -15.82 5.77 0.28
N CYS A 12 -14.87 5.69 -0.67
CA CYS A 12 -14.16 6.85 -1.21
C CYS A 12 -13.41 7.68 -0.14
N LEU A 13 -12.83 7.00 0.85
CA LEU A 13 -12.07 7.61 1.94
C LEU A 13 -10.58 7.23 1.84
N PHE A 14 -9.70 8.23 1.81
CA PHE A 14 -8.25 8.01 1.71
C PHE A 14 -7.58 7.97 3.08
N TYR A 15 -7.83 6.90 3.82
CA TYR A 15 -7.10 6.54 5.03
C TYR A 15 -7.22 5.04 5.28
N HIS A 16 -6.33 4.48 6.10
CA HIS A 16 -6.40 3.06 6.48
C HIS A 16 -7.57 2.82 7.45
N PRO A 17 -8.41 1.80 7.23
CA PRO A 17 -9.39 1.40 8.22
C PRO A 17 -8.70 0.76 9.43
N PRO A 18 -9.39 0.69 10.59
CA PRO A 18 -8.88 -0.03 11.76
C PRO A 18 -8.44 -1.46 11.41
N PRO A 19 -7.37 -2.02 12.00
CA PRO A 19 -6.87 -3.35 11.66
C PRO A 19 -7.93 -4.46 11.70
N ALA A 20 -8.84 -4.42 12.68
CA ALA A 20 -9.93 -5.38 12.80
C ALA A 20 -10.90 -5.37 11.60
N TYR A 21 -11.05 -4.25 10.89
CA TYR A 21 -11.90 -4.15 9.69
C TYR A 21 -11.32 -4.93 8.50
N ARG A 22 -9.99 -5.06 8.47
CA ARG A 22 -9.21 -5.70 7.40
C ARG A 22 -8.66 -7.07 7.81
N ASN A 23 -9.30 -7.73 8.78
CA ASN A 23 -8.85 -9.02 9.35
C ASN A 23 -7.38 -9.05 9.75
N TYR A 24 -6.84 -7.90 10.20
CA TYR A 24 -5.43 -7.71 10.52
C TYR A 24 -4.45 -7.92 9.35
N TRP A 25 -4.94 -8.06 8.10
CA TRP A 25 -4.09 -8.13 6.91
C TRP A 25 -3.44 -6.80 6.60
N GLY A 26 -2.19 -6.82 6.16
CA GLY A 26 -1.51 -5.68 5.55
C GLY A 26 -2.35 -4.98 4.47
N GLN A 27 -2.14 -3.68 4.28
CA GLN A 27 -2.88 -2.90 3.29
C GLN A 27 -2.01 -1.75 2.78
N ASN A 28 -1.94 -1.65 1.46
CA ASN A 28 -1.50 -0.43 0.79
C ASN A 28 -2.71 0.29 0.21
N ILE A 29 -2.72 1.63 0.27
CA ILE A 29 -3.75 2.47 -0.36
C ILE A 29 -3.10 3.38 -1.38
N PHE A 30 -3.84 3.70 -2.44
CA PHE A 30 -3.39 4.58 -3.49
C PHE A 30 -4.57 5.42 -3.98
N MET A 31 -4.31 6.69 -4.28
CA MET A 31 -5.28 7.58 -4.91
C MET A 31 -4.60 8.41 -5.98
N ILE A 32 -5.38 8.80 -6.98
CA ILE A 32 -4.96 9.71 -8.03
C ILE A 32 -5.80 10.98 -7.98
N GLY A 33 -5.23 12.09 -8.45
CA GLY A 33 -6.00 13.31 -8.70
C GLY A 33 -6.78 13.25 -10.02
N ASP A 34 -7.72 14.19 -10.18
CA ASP A 34 -8.70 14.25 -11.28
C ASP A 34 -8.09 14.17 -12.67
N LYS A 35 -6.86 14.68 -12.85
CA LYS A 35 -6.14 14.67 -14.13
C LYS A 35 -5.85 13.26 -14.67
N TYR A 36 -5.98 12.22 -13.84
CA TYR A 36 -5.75 10.83 -14.21
C TYR A 36 -7.04 10.00 -14.33
N TYR A 37 -8.23 10.59 -14.24
CA TYR A 37 -9.50 9.85 -14.32
C TYR A 37 -9.80 9.23 -15.69
N ASN A 38 -9.13 9.69 -16.75
CA ASN A 38 -9.26 9.10 -18.08
C ASN A 38 -8.43 7.80 -18.26
N TYR A 39 -7.68 7.37 -17.25
CA TYR A 39 -6.86 6.16 -17.32
C TYR A 39 -7.71 4.92 -17.05
N THR A 40 -7.32 3.80 -17.65
CA THR A 40 -7.99 2.51 -17.42
C THR A 40 -7.67 1.97 -16.03
N LEU A 41 -8.58 1.17 -15.45
CA LEU A 41 -8.34 0.52 -14.15
C LEU A 41 -7.04 -0.30 -14.10
N PRO A 42 -6.68 -1.10 -15.13
CA PRO A 42 -5.36 -1.76 -15.16
C PRO A 42 -4.18 -0.80 -15.07
N SER A 43 -4.20 0.31 -15.83
CA SER A 43 -3.13 1.31 -15.80
C SER A 43 -3.01 2.00 -14.43
N LEU A 44 -4.14 2.22 -13.76
CA LEU A 44 -4.16 2.77 -12.40
C LEU A 44 -3.59 1.77 -11.37
N ALA A 45 -3.91 0.49 -11.52
CA ALA A 45 -3.34 -0.56 -10.66
C ALA A 45 -1.82 -0.68 -10.84
N GLU A 46 -1.33 -0.63 -12.08
CA GLU A 46 0.10 -0.59 -12.38
C GLU A 46 0.77 0.64 -11.73
N THR A 47 0.16 1.82 -11.88
CA THR A 47 0.67 3.06 -11.27
C THR A 47 0.74 2.96 -9.75
N ALA A 48 -0.26 2.35 -9.10
CA ALA A 48 -0.26 2.12 -7.66
C ALA A 48 0.92 1.26 -7.21
N VAL A 49 1.15 0.13 -7.89
CA VAL A 49 2.26 -0.79 -7.57
C VAL A 49 3.61 -0.11 -7.78
N ILE A 50 3.78 0.63 -8.88
CA ILE A 50 4.99 1.42 -9.13
C ILE A 50 5.20 2.44 -8.01
N SER A 51 4.16 3.17 -7.60
CA SER A 51 4.25 4.17 -6.54
C SER A 51 4.68 3.56 -5.21
N TRP A 52 4.14 2.40 -4.84
CA TRP A 52 4.54 1.71 -3.61
C TRP A 52 5.98 1.20 -3.69
N TRP A 53 6.39 0.66 -4.85
CA TRP A 53 7.75 0.17 -5.06
C TRP A 53 8.81 1.28 -5.04
N GLN A 54 8.48 2.45 -5.59
CA GLN A 54 9.39 3.59 -5.70
C GLN A 54 9.84 4.15 -4.34
N GLU A 55 9.15 3.85 -3.24
CA GLU A 55 9.58 4.25 -1.90
C GLU A 55 11.01 3.80 -1.58
N LEU A 56 11.42 2.60 -2.04
CA LEU A 56 12.80 2.14 -1.88
C LEU A 56 13.81 3.10 -2.52
N GLN A 57 13.54 3.57 -3.73
CA GLN A 57 14.45 4.43 -4.46
C GLN A 57 14.47 5.85 -3.88
N VAL A 58 13.33 6.33 -3.39
CA VAL A 58 13.18 7.71 -2.89
C VAL A 58 13.69 7.85 -1.45
N PHE A 59 13.39 6.90 -0.59
CA PHE A 59 13.69 7.01 0.85
C PHE A 59 14.78 6.06 1.33
N GLY A 60 15.09 5.02 0.56
CA GLY A 60 16.01 3.96 0.98
C GLY A 60 15.45 3.14 2.15
N VAL A 61 16.23 2.15 2.57
CA VAL A 61 15.99 1.36 3.78
C VAL A 61 17.29 1.30 4.59
N PRO A 62 17.23 1.04 5.90
CA PRO A 62 18.42 0.78 6.69
C PRO A 62 19.30 -0.32 6.08
N GLU A 63 20.62 -0.22 6.27
CA GLU A 63 21.59 -1.16 5.71
C GLU A 63 21.33 -2.63 6.14
N ASN A 64 20.80 -2.80 7.36
CA ASN A 64 20.42 -4.12 7.89
C ASN A 64 19.02 -4.58 7.46
N ASN A 65 18.29 -3.79 6.66
CA ASN A 65 16.90 -4.02 6.24
C ASN A 65 15.88 -4.16 7.40
N ILE A 66 16.18 -3.61 8.58
CA ILE A 66 15.28 -3.62 9.74
C ILE A 66 14.72 -2.23 9.95
N VAL A 67 13.41 -2.06 9.71
CA VAL A 67 12.68 -0.83 10.02
C VAL A 67 12.05 -1.00 11.40
N VAL A 68 12.51 -0.22 12.39
CA VAL A 68 12.09 -0.39 13.80
C VAL A 68 10.85 0.43 14.14
N ALA A 69 10.50 1.43 13.32
CA ALA A 69 9.26 2.19 13.47
C ALA A 69 8.55 2.48 12.13
N PRO A 70 7.20 2.48 12.09
CA PRO A 70 6.43 2.68 10.86
C PRO A 70 6.74 3.96 10.07
N ASN A 71 7.22 5.00 10.74
CA ASN A 71 7.46 6.33 10.15
C ASN A 71 8.93 6.64 9.88
N GLU A 72 9.85 5.72 10.17
CA GLU A 72 11.29 6.00 10.14
C GLU A 72 11.81 6.25 8.72
N HIS A 73 11.23 5.55 7.74
CA HIS A 73 11.67 5.64 6.34
C HIS A 73 10.56 5.92 5.33
N LYS A 74 9.28 6.04 5.74
CA LYS A 74 8.15 6.18 4.80
C LYS A 74 8.15 5.11 3.69
N THR A 75 8.66 3.91 3.99
CA THR A 75 8.78 2.76 3.07
C THR A 75 7.77 1.65 3.38
N GLY A 76 6.71 1.97 4.14
CA GLY A 76 5.74 0.97 4.59
C GLY A 76 5.04 0.24 3.45
N HIS A 77 4.74 0.93 2.34
CA HIS A 77 4.10 0.27 1.20
C HIS A 77 5.07 -0.65 0.47
N TYR A 78 6.32 -0.19 0.26
CA TYR A 78 7.38 -1.01 -0.34
C TYR A 78 7.62 -2.28 0.48
N MET A 79 7.80 -2.14 1.80
CA MET A 79 8.09 -3.27 2.68
C MET A 79 6.97 -4.32 2.63
N GLN A 80 5.70 -3.88 2.55
CA GLN A 80 4.56 -4.80 2.41
C GLN A 80 4.54 -5.55 1.07
N VAL A 81 5.06 -4.96 -0.02
CA VAL A 81 5.14 -5.61 -1.34
C VAL A 81 6.16 -6.75 -1.37
N ILE A 82 7.27 -6.59 -0.66
CA ILE A 82 8.36 -7.59 -0.62
C ILE A 82 8.31 -8.52 0.60
N GLU A 83 7.33 -8.35 1.48
CA GLU A 83 7.24 -9.10 2.73
C GLU A 83 7.11 -10.61 2.45
N LYS A 84 8.05 -11.39 2.98
CA LYS A 84 8.07 -12.86 2.82
C LYS A 84 7.05 -13.57 3.71
N CYS A 85 6.70 -12.97 4.84
CA CYS A 85 5.77 -13.54 5.82
C CYS A 85 4.59 -12.57 6.00
N ALA A 86 3.79 -12.37 4.97
CA ALA A 86 2.50 -11.71 5.15
C ALA A 86 1.68 -12.62 6.10
N SER A 87 1.48 -12.21 7.35
CA SER A 87 0.87 -13.05 8.38
C SER A 87 -0.51 -13.55 7.93
N GLY A 88 -0.61 -14.81 7.50
CA GLY A 88 -1.85 -15.36 6.95
C GLY A 88 -1.80 -16.65 6.14
N GLU A 89 -0.81 -17.53 6.35
CA GLU A 89 -0.89 -18.96 5.97
C GLU A 89 -0.56 -19.86 7.16
#